data_AF-X1BVJ3-F1
#
_entry.id   AF-X1BVJ3-F1
#
_cell.length_a   1.000
_cell.length_b   1.000
_cell.length_c   1.000
_cell.angle_alpha   90.00
_cell.angle_beta   90.00
_cell.angle_gamma   90.00
#
_symmetry.space_group_name_H-M   'P 1'
#
loop_
_entity.id
_entity.type
_entity.pdbx_description
1 polymer ?
#
loop_
_entity_poly.entity_id
_entity_poly.type
_entity_poly.pdbx_seq_one_letter_code
_entity_poly.pdbx_strand_id
1 'polypeptide(L)'
;YEVPSPSELGKAGSYIQTTPRMHVIENRRKNDFVFVPVGCTECHGDYANTGLDTFMVTQICEGVRRYIKNRDGVGCSLALPPLNYGGHPYHHCGMAGTIIMPEDVVRETMINVMYGLWNDGFRK
;
A
#
# COMPACT_ATOMS: atom_id res chain seq x y z
N TYR A 1 1.53 -4.72 -17.82
CA TYR A 1 1.15 -4.71 -16.39
C TYR A 1 1.04 -6.10 -15.78
N GLU A 2 0.81 -7.15 -16.58
CA GLU A 2 0.60 -8.53 -16.10
C GLU A 2 -0.48 -8.55 -15.00
N VAL A 3 -1.69 -8.13 -15.36
CA VAL A 3 -2.84 -8.21 -14.48
C VAL A 3 -3.84 -9.16 -15.14
N PRO A 4 -4.25 -10.26 -14.49
CA PRO A 4 -3.87 -10.66 -13.13
C PRO A 4 -2.43 -11.18 -13.01
N SER A 5 -1.85 -11.06 -11.81
CA SER A 5 -0.59 -11.70 -11.39
C SER A 5 -0.67 -12.14 -9.93
N PRO A 6 0.15 -13.12 -9.49
CA PRO A 6 0.34 -13.40 -8.08
C PRO A 6 0.81 -12.15 -7.32
N SER A 7 0.33 -12.00 -6.08
CA SER A 7 0.73 -10.87 -5.24
C SER A 7 2.24 -10.89 -4.94
N GLU A 8 2.83 -9.70 -4.89
CA GLU A 8 4.21 -9.47 -4.52
C GLU A 8 4.42 -9.22 -3.00
N LEU A 9 3.38 -9.30 -2.16
CA LEU A 9 3.47 -9.02 -0.71
C LEU A 9 4.58 -9.82 -0.01
N GLY A 10 4.76 -11.09 -0.39
CA GLY A 10 5.84 -11.95 0.12
C GLY A 10 7.10 -11.97 -0.76
N LYS A 11 7.12 -11.24 -1.87
CA LYS A 11 8.20 -11.28 -2.86
C LYS A 11 9.34 -10.36 -2.45
N ALA A 12 10.52 -10.94 -2.28
CA ALA A 12 11.74 -10.18 -1.97
C ALA A 12 11.99 -9.07 -3.01
N GLY A 13 12.41 -7.89 -2.55
CA GLY A 13 12.74 -6.77 -3.44
C GLY A 13 11.53 -5.99 -3.99
N SER A 14 10.31 -6.25 -3.51
CA SER A 14 9.09 -5.61 -4.03
C SER A 14 8.59 -4.48 -3.13
N TYR A 15 8.55 -4.73 -1.82
CA TYR A 15 8.19 -3.76 -0.81
C TYR A 15 9.44 -3.30 -0.06
N ILE A 16 9.42 -2.09 0.48
CA ILE A 16 10.49 -1.58 1.35
C ILE A 16 10.76 -2.59 2.48
N GLN A 17 9.71 -3.17 3.04
CA GLN A 17 9.75 -4.12 4.14
C GLN A 17 10.22 -5.53 3.73
N THR A 18 10.18 -5.87 2.43
CA THR A 18 10.69 -7.15 1.90
C THR A 18 12.00 -6.98 1.13
N THR A 19 12.65 -5.82 1.26
CA THR A 19 13.89 -5.49 0.56
C THR A 19 15.00 -5.19 1.56
N PRO A 20 16.17 -5.86 1.49
CA PRO A 20 17.30 -5.50 2.34
C PRO A 20 17.66 -4.02 2.22
N ARG A 21 17.95 -3.38 3.36
CA ARG A 21 18.11 -1.92 3.47
C ARG A 21 19.07 -1.31 2.45
N MET A 22 20.21 -1.96 2.19
CA MET A 22 21.19 -1.51 1.20
C MET A 22 20.57 -1.35 -0.20
N HIS A 23 19.72 -2.29 -0.61
CA HIS A 23 19.06 -2.25 -1.91
C HIS A 23 17.93 -1.22 -1.95
N VAL A 24 17.26 -0.96 -0.82
CA VAL A 24 16.29 0.16 -0.73
C VAL A 24 17.00 1.48 -1.02
N ILE A 25 18.18 1.71 -0.43
CA ILE A 25 18.97 2.93 -0.65
C ILE A 25 19.43 3.03 -2.12
N GLU A 26 19.92 1.93 -2.69
CA GLU A 26 20.36 1.87 -4.10
C GLU A 26 19.21 2.14 -5.07
N ASN A 27 18.05 1.51 -4.86
CA ASN A 27 16.86 1.71 -5.67
C ASN A 27 16.35 3.14 -5.56
N ARG A 28 16.27 3.68 -4.35
CA ARG A 28 15.80 5.05 -4.11
C ARG A 28 16.66 6.11 -4.80
N ARG A 29 17.98 5.92 -4.85
CA ARG A 29 18.90 6.81 -5.58
C ARG A 29 18.59 6.88 -7.08
N LYS A 30 17.96 5.84 -7.64
CA LYS A 30 17.56 5.76 -9.05
C LYS A 30 16.10 6.18 -9.27
N ASN A 31 15.22 5.85 -8.33
CA ASN A 31 13.80 6.17 -8.36
C ASN A 31 13.27 6.38 -6.93
N ASP A 32 12.93 7.62 -6.60
CA ASP A 32 12.51 8.05 -5.26
C ASP A 32 10.99 8.09 -5.05
N PHE A 33 10.21 7.51 -5.97
CA PHE A 33 8.78 7.33 -5.83
C PHE A 33 8.44 6.12 -4.93
N VAL A 34 7.55 6.33 -3.97
CA VAL A 34 6.94 5.27 -3.17
C VAL A 34 5.41 5.28 -3.27
N PHE A 35 4.82 4.15 -3.65
CA PHE A 35 3.37 3.97 -3.52
C PHE A 35 3.03 3.47 -2.11
N VAL A 36 2.06 4.14 -1.48
CA VAL A 36 1.50 3.76 -0.18
C VAL A 36 0.05 3.29 -0.40
N PRO A 37 -0.20 1.98 -0.49
CA PRO A 37 -1.54 1.45 -0.73
C PRO A 37 -2.41 1.65 0.53
N VAL A 38 -3.45 2.47 0.44
CA VAL A 38 -4.37 2.73 1.57
C VAL A 38 -5.71 2.06 1.29
N GLY A 39 -6.11 1.17 2.20
CA GLY A 39 -7.41 0.51 2.21
C GLY A 39 -7.98 0.47 3.62
N CYS A 40 -8.86 -0.50 3.87
CA CYS A 40 -9.52 -0.72 5.14
C CYS A 40 -10.15 -2.13 5.19
N THR A 41 -10.93 -2.38 6.24
CA THR A 41 -11.78 -3.57 6.37
C THR A 41 -13.24 -3.10 6.34
N GLU A 42 -13.92 -3.30 5.22
CA GLU A 42 -15.27 -2.80 4.95
C GLU A 42 -16.25 -3.93 4.61
N CYS A 43 -17.49 -3.85 5.05
CA CYS A 43 -18.56 -4.68 4.50
C CYS A 43 -18.88 -4.27 3.05
N HIS A 44 -18.64 -5.17 2.10
CA HIS A 44 -19.01 -5.02 0.68
C HIS A 44 -20.17 -5.96 0.26
N GLY A 45 -21.00 -6.37 1.23
CA GLY A 45 -22.10 -7.33 1.04
C GLY A 45 -21.64 -8.80 0.91
N ASP A 46 -22.60 -9.71 0.81
CA ASP A 46 -22.37 -11.17 0.93
C ASP A 46 -21.49 -11.77 -0.17
N TYR A 47 -21.33 -11.07 -1.30
CA TYR A 47 -20.60 -11.57 -2.47
C TYR A 47 -19.12 -11.15 -2.48
N ALA A 48 -18.68 -10.31 -1.54
CA ALA A 48 -17.34 -9.75 -1.51
C ALA A 48 -16.65 -9.93 -0.15
N ASN A 49 -15.32 -10.02 -0.18
CA ASN A 49 -14.52 -10.09 1.04
C ASN A 49 -14.33 -8.69 1.63
N THR A 50 -14.15 -8.62 2.95
CA THR A 50 -14.07 -7.32 3.64
C THR A 50 -12.74 -6.59 3.46
N GLY A 51 -11.72 -7.24 2.90
CA GLY A 51 -10.42 -6.65 2.60
C GLY A 51 -10.30 -6.15 1.16
N LEU A 52 -11.41 -6.09 0.42
CA LEU A 52 -11.41 -5.83 -1.03
C LEU A 52 -10.64 -4.56 -1.38
N ASP A 53 -10.88 -3.47 -0.66
CA ASP A 53 -10.18 -2.19 -0.86
C ASP A 53 -8.66 -2.36 -0.82
N THR A 54 -8.15 -3.01 0.23
CA THR A 54 -6.72 -3.27 0.43
C THR A 54 -6.19 -4.18 -0.68
N PHE A 55 -6.90 -5.24 -1.06
CA PHE A 55 -6.45 -6.16 -2.11
C PHE A 55 -6.40 -5.50 -3.48
N MET A 56 -7.42 -4.72 -3.84
CA MET A 56 -7.47 -4.04 -5.13
C MET A 56 -6.35 -3.01 -5.26
N VAL A 57 -6.22 -2.09 -4.30
CA VAL A 57 -5.19 -1.04 -4.38
C VAL A 57 -3.78 -1.63 -4.35
N THR A 58 -3.55 -2.69 -3.56
CA THR A 58 -2.28 -3.41 -3.51
C THR A 58 -1.93 -3.98 -4.89
N GLN A 59 -2.86 -4.71 -5.53
CA GLN A 59 -2.62 -5.30 -6.85
C GLN A 59 -2.42 -4.25 -7.95
N ILE A 60 -3.11 -3.11 -7.87
CA ILE A 60 -2.90 -1.96 -8.77
C ILE A 60 -1.49 -1.41 -8.60
N CYS A 61 -1.05 -1.12 -7.37
CA CYS A 61 0.29 -0.61 -7.07
C CYS A 61 1.39 -1.58 -7.55
N GLU A 62 1.22 -2.88 -7.32
CA GLU A 62 2.14 -3.90 -7.81
C GLU A 62 2.20 -3.95 -9.35
N GLY A 63 1.04 -3.81 -10.02
CA GLY A 63 0.97 -3.72 -11.48
C GLY A 63 1.69 -2.48 -12.04
N VAL A 64 1.54 -1.33 -11.38
CA VAL A 64 2.25 -0.09 -11.73
C VAL A 64 3.75 -0.26 -11.52
N ARG A 65 4.19 -0.85 -10.40
CA ARG A 65 5.60 -1.16 -10.15
C ARG A 65 6.20 -2.03 -11.24
N ARG A 66 5.54 -3.14 -11.60
CA ARG A 66 5.99 -4.04 -12.68
C ARG A 66 6.14 -3.29 -14.00
N TYR A 67 5.16 -2.45 -14.34
CA TYR A 67 5.23 -1.64 -15.55
C TYR A 67 6.40 -0.66 -15.56
N ILE A 68 6.59 0.12 -14.49
CA ILE A 68 7.71 1.06 -14.37
C ILE A 68 9.04 0.30 -14.45
N LYS A 69 9.17 -0.83 -13.75
CA LYS A 69 10.37 -1.67 -13.80
C LYS A 69 10.67 -2.18 -15.20
N ASN A 70 9.66 -2.63 -15.94
CA ASN A 70 9.83 -3.15 -17.30
C ASN A 70 10.13 -2.03 -18.31
N ARG A 71 9.62 -0.82 -18.09
CA ARG A 71 9.84 0.35 -18.96
C ARG A 71 11.22 0.99 -18.73
N ASP A 72 11.60 1.19 -17.47
CA ASP A 72 12.73 2.05 -17.07
C ASP A 72 13.91 1.26 -16.50
N GLY A 73 13.78 -0.06 -16.34
CA GLY A 73 14.79 -0.94 -15.72
C GLY A 73 14.89 -0.83 -14.19
N VAL A 74 14.21 0.16 -13.59
CA VAL A 74 14.16 0.40 -12.14
C VAL A 74 12.70 0.60 -11.74
N GLY A 75 12.17 -0.27 -10.88
CA GLY A 75 10.81 -0.13 -10.36
C GLY A 75 10.70 1.01 -9.32
N CYS A 76 9.48 1.50 -9.10
CA CYS A 76 9.17 2.29 -7.91
C CYS A 76 9.18 1.41 -6.64
N SER A 77 9.27 2.05 -5.48
CA SER A 77 9.14 1.35 -4.19
C SER A 77 7.67 1.20 -3.80
N LEU A 78 7.35 0.14 -3.06
CA LEU A 78 6.04 -0.07 -2.44
C LEU A 78 6.21 -0.08 -0.92
N ALA A 79 5.33 0.60 -0.20
CA ALA A 79 5.17 0.39 1.24
C ALA A 79 4.11 -0.68 1.49
N LEU A 80 4.23 -1.42 2.60
CA LEU A 80 3.10 -2.22 3.08
C LEU A 80 1.90 -1.31 3.36
N PRO A 81 0.65 -1.82 3.22
CA PRO A 81 -0.53 -1.05 3.57
C PRO A 81 -0.44 -0.55 5.03
N PRO A 82 -0.53 0.78 5.26
CA PRO A 82 -0.43 1.31 6.62
C PRO A 82 -1.70 1.07 7.44
N LEU A 83 -2.83 0.82 6.76
CA LEU A 83 -4.14 0.65 7.36
C LEU A 83 -4.77 -0.65 6.87
N ASN A 84 -4.89 -1.62 7.78
CA ASN A 84 -5.79 -2.77 7.61
C ASN A 84 -7.22 -2.43 8.07
N TYR A 85 -7.33 -1.47 8.99
CA TYR A 85 -8.59 -0.89 9.48
C TYR A 85 -8.51 0.61 9.25
N GLY A 86 -9.54 1.19 8.64
CA GLY A 86 -9.47 2.56 8.11
C GLY A 86 -10.65 3.42 8.51
N GLY A 87 -10.68 4.62 7.96
CA GLY A 87 -11.83 5.51 8.07
C GLY A 87 -12.92 5.05 7.11
N HIS A 88 -14.18 5.18 7.51
CA HIS A 88 -15.33 4.84 6.68
C HIS A 88 -16.36 5.96 6.68
N PRO A 89 -17.11 6.12 5.58
CA PRO A 89 -18.23 7.03 5.57
C PRO A 89 -19.35 6.51 6.49
N TYR A 90 -20.19 7.43 6.98
CA TYR A 90 -21.18 7.15 8.03
C TYR A 90 -22.13 5.98 7.73
N HIS A 91 -22.37 5.65 6.46
CA HIS A 91 -23.28 4.59 6.06
C HIS A 91 -22.74 3.19 6.31
N HIS A 92 -21.43 3.03 6.58
CA HIS A 92 -20.87 1.74 7.01
C HIS A 92 -20.91 1.54 8.53
N CYS A 93 -21.33 2.56 9.30
CA CYS A 93 -21.47 2.45 10.76
C CYS A 93 -22.54 1.41 11.13
N GLY A 94 -22.13 0.39 11.88
CA GLY A 94 -23.01 -0.70 12.33
C GLY A 94 -23.18 -1.84 11.32
N MET A 95 -22.56 -1.77 10.14
CA MET A 95 -22.50 -2.90 9.21
C MET A 95 -21.54 -3.96 9.74
N ALA A 96 -22.05 -5.16 10.01
CA ALA A 96 -21.23 -6.29 10.41
C ALA A 96 -20.17 -6.60 9.33
N GLY A 97 -18.91 -6.76 9.75
CA GLY A 97 -17.78 -6.94 8.85
C GLY A 97 -16.98 -5.65 8.55
N THR A 98 -17.52 -4.47 8.87
CA THR A 98 -16.75 -3.21 8.82
C THR A 98 -16.03 -2.97 10.16
N ILE A 99 -14.76 -2.58 10.12
CA ILE A 99 -14.01 -2.14 11.31
C ILE A 99 -13.62 -0.67 11.13
N ILE A 100 -14.37 0.22 11.79
CA ILE A 100 -14.20 1.66 11.66
C ILE A 100 -13.19 2.17 12.67
N MET A 101 -12.15 2.83 12.15
CA MET A 101 -11.18 3.55 12.95
C MET A 101 -11.59 5.02 13.12
N PRO A 102 -11.35 5.63 14.29
CA PRO A 102 -11.48 7.07 14.49
C PRO A 102 -10.63 7.86 13.49
N GLU A 103 -11.15 9.01 13.04
CA GLU A 103 -10.49 9.85 12.03
C GLU A 103 -9.10 10.33 12.48
N ASP A 104 -8.97 10.72 13.74
CA ASP A 104 -7.70 11.12 14.34
C ASP A 104 -6.68 9.98 14.30
N VAL A 105 -7.07 8.74 14.62
CA VAL A 105 -6.15 7.59 14.51
C VAL A 105 -5.71 7.34 13.07
N VAL A 106 -6.63 7.43 12.11
CA VAL A 106 -6.31 7.28 10.68
C VAL A 106 -5.35 8.37 10.22
N ARG A 107 -5.66 9.62 10.56
CA ARG A 107 -4.86 10.80 10.18
C ARG A 107 -3.46 10.73 10.77
N GLU A 108 -3.34 10.48 12.06
CA GLU A 108 -2.05 10.38 12.74
C GLU A 108 -1.22 9.21 12.23
N THR A 109 -1.86 8.07 11.92
CA THR A 109 -1.16 6.93 11.28
C THR A 109 -0.56 7.35 9.94
N MET A 110 -1.34 8.02 9.08
CA MET A 110 -0.84 8.49 7.78
C MET A 110 0.27 9.53 7.93
N ILE A 111 0.13 10.49 8.85
CA ILE A 111 1.18 11.48 9.12
C ILE A 111 2.49 10.79 9.50
N ASN A 112 2.45 9.83 10.42
CA ASN A 112 3.65 9.12 10.89
C ASN A 112 4.27 8.23 9.80
N VAL A 113 3.45 7.60 8.95
CA VAL A 113 3.94 6.83 7.79
C VAL A 113 4.64 7.74 6.79
N MET A 114 4.02 8.86 6.42
CA MET A 114 4.62 9.83 5.49
C MET A 114 5.89 10.43 6.05
N TYR A 115 5.91 10.77 7.35
CA TYR A 115 7.12 11.25 8.04
C TYR A 115 8.24 10.20 8.05
N GLY A 116 7.91 8.93 8.31
CA GLY A 116 8.86 7.82 8.27
C GLY A 116 9.47 7.63 6.88
N LEU A 117 8.67 7.67 5.82
CA LEU A 117 9.13 7.57 4.43
C LEU A 117 9.99 8.77 4.03
N TRP A 118 9.60 9.97 4.46
CA TRP A 118 10.39 11.18 4.26
C TRP A 118 11.74 11.09 4.98
N ASN A 119 11.76 10.64 6.25
CA ASN A 119 12.99 10.46 7.00
C ASN A 119 13.89 9.36 6.40
N ASP A 120 13.30 8.29 5.84
CA ASP A 120 14.06 7.28 5.11
C ASP A 120 14.79 7.94 3.93
N GLY A 121 14.10 8.83 3.20
CA GLY A 121 14.69 9.66 2.14
C GLY A 121 13.87 9.70 0.86
N PHE A 122 12.66 9.14 0.87
CA PHE A 122 11.71 9.26 -0.26
C PHE A 122 11.18 10.69 -0.35
N ARG A 123 10.92 11.16 -1.57
CA ARG A 123 10.50 12.55 -1.82
C ARG A 123 9.28 12.65 -2.73
N LYS A 124 8.80 11.53 -3.26
CA LYS A 124 7.68 11.45 -4.18
C LYS A 124 6.83 10.22 -3.93
#